data_AF-E5C711-F1
#
_entry.id   AF-E5C711-F1
#
_cell.length_a   1.000
_cell.length_b   1.000
_cell.length_c   1.000
_cell.angle_alpha   90.00
_cell.angle_beta   90.00
_cell.angle_gamma   90.00
#
_symmetry.space_group_name_H-M   'P 1'
#
loop_
_entity.id
_entity.type
_entity.pdbx_description
1 polymer ?
#
loop_
_entity_poly.entity_id
_entity_poly.type
_entity_poly.pdbx_seq_one_letter_code
_entity_poly.pdbx_strand_id
1 'polypeptide(L)' 'MQSELERISDLAKKAAVLDGCMYVVYQKEDGTYAFDKLGVEIKGKIVEYRHYL' A
#
# COMPACT_ATOMS: atom_id res chain seq x y z
N MET A 1 -9.89 10.55 14.32
CA MET A 1 -9.87 9.08 14.20
C MET A 1 -9.13 8.80 12.90
N GLN A 2 -7.96 8.16 12.95
CA GLN A 2 -7.19 7.90 11.73
C GLN A 2 -7.90 6.82 10.91
N SER A 3 -8.01 6.98 9.59
CA SER A 3 -8.71 6.00 8.75
C SER A 3 -7.85 4.75 8.54
N GLU A 4 -8.47 3.61 8.28
CA GLU A 4 -7.73 2.36 8.03
C GLU A 4 -6.84 2.48 6.79
N LEU A 5 -7.32 3.14 5.73
CA LEU A 5 -6.53 3.44 4.54
C LEU A 5 -5.27 4.24 4.89
N GLU A 6 -5.40 5.29 5.69
CA GLU A 6 -4.27 6.12 6.11
C GLU A 6 -3.23 5.30 6.89
N ARG A 7 -3.68 4.45 7.81
CA ARG A 7 -2.82 3.53 8.58
C ARG A 7 -2.04 2.57 7.67
N ILE A 8 -2.72 1.93 6.73
CA ILE A 8 -2.11 1.01 5.76
C ILE A 8 -1.15 1.76 4.84
N SER A 9 -1.52 2.96 4.43
CA SER A 9 -0.71 3.78 3.54
C SER A 9 0.57 4.30 4.22
N ASP A 10 0.52 4.64 5.51
CA ASP A 10 1.70 4.98 6.31
C ASP A 10 2.66 3.78 6.47
N LEU A 11 2.12 2.57 6.64
CA LEU A 11 2.93 1.35 6.68
C LEU A 11 3.59 1.08 5.34
N ALA A 12 2.87 1.24 4.23
CA ALA A 12 3.41 1.11 2.88
C ALA A 12 4.55 2.12 2.63
N LYS A 13 4.41 3.37 3.09
CA LYS A 13 5.48 4.38 3.00
C LYS A 13 6.71 3.96 3.80
N LYS A 14 6.55 3.47 5.03
CA LYS A 14 7.68 2.97 5.84
C LYS A 14 8.38 1.80 5.17
N ALA A 15 7.62 0.85 4.61
CA ALA A 15 8.17 -0.27 3.85
C ALA A 15 8.91 0.19 2.60
N ALA A 16 8.36 1.13 1.84
CA ALA A 16 9.00 1.72 0.67
C ALA A 16 10.35 2.35 1.02
N VAL A 17 10.40 3.17 2.08
CA VAL A 17 11.65 3.81 2.55
C VAL A 17 12.68 2.78 3.00
N LEU A 18 12.27 1.74 3.74
CA LEU A 18 13.18 0.69 4.22
C LEU A 18 13.77 -0.15 3.08
N ASP A 19 12.94 -0.49 2.09
CA ASP A 19 13.35 -1.37 0.99
C ASP A 19 13.93 -0.60 -0.21
N GLY A 20 13.85 0.73 -0.21
CA GLY A 20 14.29 1.57 -1.34
C GLY A 20 13.51 1.29 -2.63
N CYS A 21 12.23 0.90 -2.52
CA CYS A 21 11.42 0.50 -3.66
C CYS A 21 10.00 1.09 -3.60
N MET A 22 9.21 0.87 -4.66
CA MET A 22 7.82 1.30 -4.71
C MET A 22 6.89 0.22 -4.17
N TYR A 23 5.84 0.66 -3.49
CA TYR A 23 4.74 -0.17 -3.02
C TYR A 23 3.41 0.33 -3.60
N VAL A 24 2.44 -0.57 -3.67
CA VAL A 24 1.08 -0.31 -4.12
C VAL A 24 0.14 -0.59 -2.97
N VAL A 25 -0.70 0.38 -2.61
CA VAL A 25 -1.81 0.20 -1.67
C VAL A 25 -3.05 -0.12 -2.48
N TYR A 26 -3.80 -1.13 -2.06
CA TYR A 26 -5.02 -1.57 -2.73
C TYR A 26 -6.10 -1.97 -1.73
N GLN A 27 -7.35 -1.87 -2.18
CA GLN A 27 -8.52 -2.37 -1.47
C GLN A 27 -8.86 -3.77 -1.98
N LYS A 28 -8.99 -4.73 -1.08
CA LYS A 28 -9.45 -6.10 -1.36
C LYS A 28 -10.96 -6.15 -1.58
N GLU A 29 -11.45 -7.24 -2.14
CA GLU A 29 -12.89 -7.46 -2.36
C GLU A 29 -13.70 -7.47 -1.06
N ASP A 30 -13.09 -7.86 0.06
CA ASP A 30 -13.71 -7.84 1.39
C ASP A 30 -13.78 -6.43 2.03
N GLY A 31 -13.31 -5.40 1.31
CA GLY A 31 -13.31 -4.01 1.74
C GLY A 31 -12.11 -3.59 2.59
N THR A 32 -11.23 -4.52 2.98
CA THR A 32 -10.01 -4.22 3.73
C THR A 32 -8.90 -3.66 2.83
N TYR A 33 -7.90 -3.02 3.42
CA TYR A 33 -6.76 -2.45 2.70
C TYR A 33 -5.49 -3.26 2.96
N ALA A 34 -4.66 -3.39 1.94
CA ALA A 34 -3.34 -4.00 2.03
C ALA A 34 -2.35 -3.27 1.12
N PHE A 35 -1.07 -3.62 1.24
CA PHE A 35 -0.02 -3.11 0.37
C PHE A 35 0.99 -4.20 0.04
N ASP A 36 1.51 -4.13 -1.18
CA ASP A 36 2.53 -5.06 -1.68
C ASP A 36 3.53 -4.32 -2.59
N LYS A 37 4.69 -4.94 -2.84
CA LYS A 37 5.72 -4.34 -3.71
C LYS A 37 5.20 -4.14 -5.12
N LEU A 38 5.60 -3.05 -5.77
CA LEU A 38 5.30 -2.85 -7.18
C LEU A 38 5.90 -3.99 -8.01
N GLY A 39 5.11 -4.55 -8.93
CA GLY A 39 5.52 -5.64 -9.82
C GLY A 39 5.05 -7.04 -9.40
N VAL A 40 4.36 -7.18 -8.27
CA VAL A 40 3.65 -8.41 -7.92
C VAL A 40 2.21 -8.39 -8.41
N GLU A 41 1.59 -9.57 -8.54
CA GLU A 41 0.16 -9.67 -8.87
C GLU A 41 -0.67 -9.08 -7.73
N ILE A 42 -1.50 -8.08 -8.05
CA ILE A 42 -2.41 -7.45 -7.10
C ILE A 42 -3.84 -7.91 -7.35
N LYS A 43 -4.46 -8.49 -6.33
CA LYS A 43 -5.89 -8.86 -6.35
C LYS A 43 -6.69 -7.86 -5.53
N GLY A 44 -7.22 -6.87 -6.23
CA GLY A 44 -8.02 -5.80 -5.65
C GLY A 44 -7.95 -4.52 -6.46
N LYS A 45 -8.59 -3.47 -5.96
CA LYS A 45 -8.56 -2.15 -6.58
C LYS A 45 -7.37 -1.37 -6.05
N ILE A 46 -6.43 -1.03 -6.92
CA ILE A 46 -5.31 -0.13 -6.58
C ILE A 46 -5.89 1.25 -6.21
N VAL A 47 -5.42 1.80 -5.09
CA VAL A 47 -5.84 3.11 -4.57
C VAL A 47 -4.70 4.12 -4.51
N GLU A 48 -3.47 3.68 -4.26
CA GLU A 48 -2.32 4.58 -4.13
C GLU A 48 -0.99 3.87 -4.47
N TYR A 49 -0.03 4.63 -4.99
CA TYR A 49 1.36 4.21 -5.12
C TYR A 49 2.20 4.95 -4.08
N ARG A 50 3.02 4.22 -3.32
CA ARG A 50 3.96 4.76 -2.34
C ARG A 50 5.38 4.64 -2.85
N HIS A 51 6.01 5.79 -3.06
CA HIS A 51 7.43 5.89 -3.37
C HIS A 51 8.26 5.98 -2.09
N TYR A 52 9.53 5.63 -2.18
CA TYR A 52 10.50 5.72 -1.08
C TYR A 52 11.08 7.13 -0.88
N LEU A 53 10.67 8.10 -1.72
CA LEU A 53 11.08 9.52 -1.71
C LEU A 53 9.88 10.39 -1.41
#